data_AF-A0A7J7NCQ0-F1
#
_entry.id   AF-A0A7J7NCQ0-F1
#
_cell.length_a   1.000
_cell.length_b   1.000
_cell.length_c   1.000
_cell.angle_alpha   90.00
_cell.angle_beta   90.00
_cell.angle_gamma   90.00
#
_symmetry.space_group_name_H-M   'P 1'
#
loop_
_entity.id
_entity.type
_entity.pdbx_description
1 polymer ?
#
loop_
_entity_poly.entity_id
_entity_poly.type
_entity_poly.pdbx_seq_one_letter_code
_entity_poly.pdbx_strand_id
1 'polypeptide(L)'
;MEIRGQGAIPLTRTDENLTPREIEQKAAELAYFLRVPIEGYENPREATGRIVCANCHLANKPVDIEVPQAVLPDTVFEAVVRIPYDMQQKQVLANADASDGRQVVDIIPPGPELLVSEGESIKLDQPLTSNPNVGGFGQGDAEIVLQDTSRVQGLFSSWHVILAQIFLVLKKKQFEKVQLSEMNF
;
A
#
# COMPACT_ATOMS: atom_id res chain seq x y z
N MET A 1 21.00 -10.61 4.26
CA MET A 1 20.70 -9.69 3.15
C MET A 1 20.20 -8.40 3.77
N GLU A 2 21.03 -7.35 3.74
CA GLU A 2 20.72 -6.05 4.34
C GLU A 2 19.99 -5.20 3.29
N ILE A 3 18.69 -4.96 3.48
CA ILE A 3 17.87 -4.18 2.55
C ILE A 3 18.07 -2.70 2.88
N ARG A 4 19.13 -2.11 2.33
CA ARG A 4 19.45 -0.68 2.47
C ARG A 4 18.65 0.13 1.44
N GLY A 5 17.40 0.39 1.77
CA GLY A 5 16.47 1.18 0.95
C GLY A 5 15.27 1.68 1.74
N GLN A 6 15.40 1.81 3.07
CA GLN A 6 14.37 2.38 3.94
C GLN A 6 14.30 3.90 3.74
N GLY A 7 13.73 4.32 2.62
CA GLY A 7 13.20 5.66 2.49
C GLY A 7 11.84 5.70 3.17
N ALA A 8 11.80 5.97 4.47
CA ALA A 8 10.56 6.44 5.09
C ALA A 8 10.24 7.77 4.39
N ILE A 9 9.14 7.84 3.65
CA ILE A 9 8.58 9.12 3.23
C ILE A 9 7.75 9.55 4.45
N PRO A 10 8.24 10.46 5.31
CA PRO A 10 7.41 10.96 6.38
C PRO A 10 6.25 11.70 5.72
N LEU A 11 5.03 11.18 5.85
CA LEU A 11 3.84 11.99 5.61
C LEU A 11 3.95 13.15 6.60
N THR A 12 4.11 14.35 6.05
CA THR A 12 4.53 15.56 6.75
C THR A 12 3.74 15.81 8.04
N ARG A 13 4.48 16.16 9.09
CA ARG A 13 4.07 16.93 10.28
C ARG A 13 2.66 17.53 10.21
N THR A 14 1.73 16.99 11.01
CA THR A 14 0.40 17.55 11.28
C THR A 14 0.43 18.69 12.31
N ASP A 15 1.59 19.25 12.63
CA ASP A 15 1.72 20.40 13.54
C ASP A 15 1.58 21.77 12.86
N GLU A 16 1.24 21.80 11.57
CA GLU A 16 0.67 22.99 10.94
C GLU A 16 -0.83 22.78 10.77
N ASN A 17 -1.63 23.62 11.44
CA ASN A 17 -3.08 23.70 11.29
C ASN A 17 -3.42 24.25 9.88
N LEU A 18 -3.11 23.45 8.85
CA LEU A 18 -3.22 23.81 7.45
C LEU A 18 -4.68 23.95 7.08
N THR A 19 -5.02 25.09 6.50
CA THR A 19 -6.35 25.33 5.92
C THR A 19 -6.57 24.39 4.72
N PRO A 20 -7.82 24.04 4.37
CA PRO A 20 -8.12 23.17 3.23
C PRO A 20 -7.43 23.59 1.91
N ARG A 21 -7.24 24.90 1.71
CA ARG A 21 -6.53 25.47 0.56
C ARG A 21 -5.03 25.18 0.56
N GLU A 22 -4.39 25.17 1.72
CA GLU A 22 -2.95 24.86 1.82
C GLU A 22 -2.70 23.35 1.64
N ILE A 23 -3.67 22.51 2.04
CA ILE A 23 -3.65 21.07 1.75
C ILE A 23 -3.74 20.84 0.25
N GLU A 24 -4.67 21.52 -0.44
CA GLU A 24 -4.79 21.46 -1.90
C GLU A 24 -3.51 21.94 -2.60
N GLN A 25 -2.87 23.02 -2.13
CA GLN A 25 -1.61 23.50 -2.70
C GLN A 25 -0.45 22.53 -2.48
N LYS A 26 -0.31 21.93 -1.28
CA LYS A 26 0.74 20.93 -1.02
C LYS A 26 0.51 19.64 -1.81
N ALA A 27 -0.75 19.22 -1.98
CA ALA A 27 -1.09 18.10 -2.86
C ALA A 27 -0.76 18.40 -4.33
N ALA A 28 -1.01 19.64 -4.78
CA ALA A 28 -0.64 20.09 -6.12
C ALA A 28 0.90 20.13 -6.32
N GLU A 29 1.66 20.63 -5.35
CA GLU A 29 3.13 20.61 -5.40
C GLU A 29 3.69 19.17 -5.42
N LEU A 30 3.16 18.28 -4.59
CA LEU A 30 3.57 16.87 -4.57
C LEU A 30 3.28 16.18 -5.89
N ALA A 31 2.13 16.47 -6.50
CA ALA A 31 1.80 15.85 -7.78
C ALA A 31 2.57 16.46 -8.95
N TYR A 32 2.89 17.76 -8.90
CA TYR A 32 3.82 18.39 -9.84
C TYR A 32 5.22 17.76 -9.72
N PHE A 33 5.70 17.56 -8.48
CA PHE A 33 6.96 16.87 -8.20
C PHE A 33 6.97 15.43 -8.74
N LEU A 34 5.86 14.71 -8.55
CA LEU A 34 5.70 13.34 -9.05
C LEU A 34 5.36 13.26 -10.55
N ARG A 35 5.17 14.41 -11.23
CA ARG A 35 4.68 14.51 -12.61
C ARG A 35 3.44 13.64 -12.89
N VAL A 36 2.61 13.46 -11.87
CA VAL A 36 1.34 12.74 -12.00
C VAL A 36 0.33 13.76 -12.52
N PRO A 37 -0.44 13.46 -13.60
CA PRO A 37 -1.53 14.31 -14.03
C PRO A 37 -2.69 14.17 -13.03
N ILE A 38 -2.56 14.75 -11.85
CA ILE A 38 -3.72 15.00 -10.97
C ILE A 38 -4.73 15.94 -11.63
N GLU A 39 -4.33 16.67 -12.68
CA GLU A 39 -5.25 17.47 -13.49
C GLU A 39 -6.26 16.60 -14.29
N GLY A 40 -5.97 15.30 -14.45
CA GLY A 40 -6.80 14.38 -15.24
C GLY A 40 -7.83 13.55 -14.46
N TYR A 41 -7.78 13.55 -13.12
CA TYR A 41 -8.62 12.68 -12.28
C TYR A 41 -9.14 13.42 -11.05
N GLU A 42 -10.46 13.36 -10.81
CA GLU A 42 -11.10 13.94 -9.62
C GLU A 42 -10.73 13.19 -8.33
N ASN A 43 -10.56 11.86 -8.42
CA ASN A 43 -10.16 11.02 -7.30
C ASN A 43 -9.06 10.03 -7.73
N PRO A 44 -7.93 9.94 -7.01
CA PRO A 44 -6.86 9.01 -7.34
C PRO A 44 -7.21 7.53 -7.14
N ARG A 45 -8.32 7.23 -6.44
CA ARG A 45 -8.85 5.88 -6.26
C ARG A 45 -10.18 5.75 -6.99
N GLU A 46 -10.22 4.85 -7.97
CA GLU A 46 -11.43 4.52 -8.72
C GLU A 46 -12.46 3.80 -7.81
N ALA A 47 -13.73 3.76 -8.22
CA ALA A 47 -14.78 3.02 -7.49
C ALA A 47 -14.51 1.50 -7.39
N THR A 48 -13.68 0.98 -8.29
CA THR A 48 -13.16 -0.39 -8.27
C THR A 48 -12.12 -0.64 -7.17
N GLY A 49 -11.62 0.44 -6.54
CA GLY A 49 -10.51 0.40 -5.59
C GLY A 49 -9.13 0.47 -6.24
N ARG A 50 -9.03 0.53 -7.58
CA ARG A 50 -7.77 0.67 -8.32
C ARG A 50 -7.24 2.10 -8.24
N ILE A 51 -5.94 2.26 -8.09
CA ILE A 51 -5.27 3.57 -8.15
C ILE A 51 -4.97 3.98 -9.60
N VAL A 52 -5.26 5.24 -9.95
CA VAL A 52 -5.15 5.78 -11.32
C VAL A 52 -3.73 5.71 -11.91
N CYS A 53 -2.70 5.63 -11.07
CA CYS A 53 -1.31 5.41 -11.50
C CYS A 53 -1.16 4.16 -12.36
N ALA A 54 -1.98 3.12 -12.13
CA ALA A 54 -1.99 1.89 -12.89
C ALA A 54 -2.52 2.04 -14.32
N ASN A 55 -3.10 3.20 -14.69
CA ASN A 55 -3.54 3.48 -16.07
C ASN A 55 -2.37 3.84 -16.99
N CYS A 56 -1.24 4.28 -16.41
CA CYS A 56 0.01 4.55 -17.16
C CYS A 56 1.14 3.59 -16.76
N HIS A 57 1.29 3.26 -15.47
CA HIS A 57 2.29 2.33 -14.98
C HIS A 57 1.74 0.89 -15.02
N LEU A 58 1.87 0.26 -16.18
CA LEU A 58 1.23 -1.01 -16.49
C LEU A 58 1.87 -2.24 -15.82
N ALA A 59 3.17 -2.17 -15.49
CA ALA A 59 3.86 -3.26 -14.81
C ALA A 59 3.51 -3.28 -13.32
N ASN A 60 3.31 -4.46 -12.75
CA ASN A 60 3.03 -4.64 -11.33
C ASN A 60 4.32 -4.95 -10.54
N LYS A 61 4.56 -4.23 -9.44
CA LYS A 61 5.66 -4.48 -8.49
C LYS A 61 5.07 -4.55 -7.07
N PRO A 62 5.59 -5.40 -6.17
CA PRO A 62 5.09 -5.45 -4.80
C PRO A 62 5.41 -4.15 -4.07
N VAL A 63 4.47 -3.71 -3.21
CA VAL A 63 4.61 -2.58 -2.29
C VAL A 63 4.04 -3.04 -0.95
N ASP A 64 4.79 -2.82 0.12
CA ASP A 64 4.36 -3.16 1.47
C ASP A 64 4.06 -1.89 2.27
N ILE A 65 3.03 -1.92 3.11
CA ILE A 65 2.64 -0.80 3.97
C ILE A 65 2.61 -1.31 5.41
N GLU A 66 3.35 -0.65 6.29
CA GLU A 66 3.36 -0.92 7.72
C GLU A 66 2.72 0.25 8.47
N VAL A 67 1.66 -0.04 9.21
CA VAL A 67 0.96 0.89 10.09
C VAL A 67 0.73 0.23 11.45
N PRO A 68 0.62 1.01 12.55
CA PRO A 68 0.23 0.46 13.83
C PRO A 68 -1.18 -0.15 13.77
N GLN A 69 -1.39 -1.24 14.50
CA GLN A 69 -2.69 -1.92 14.56
C GLN A 69 -3.79 -1.02 15.15
N ALA A 70 -3.45 -0.21 16.15
CA ALA A 70 -4.38 0.70 16.79
C ALA A 70 -3.68 2.00 17.21
N VAL A 71 -4.40 3.12 17.11
CA VAL A 71 -3.96 4.45 17.54
C VAL A 71 -5.04 5.13 18.35
N LEU A 72 -4.64 5.95 19.33
CA LEU A 72 -5.57 6.79 20.07
C LEU A 72 -5.93 8.05 19.26
N PRO A 73 -7.08 8.69 19.54
CA PRO A 73 -7.41 10.00 18.99
C PRO A 73 -6.31 11.02 19.26
N ASP A 74 -6.14 11.97 18.34
CA ASP A 74 -5.18 13.08 18.42
C ASP A 74 -3.73 12.65 18.71
N THR A 75 -3.34 11.47 18.22
CA THR A 75 -1.99 10.91 18.40
C THR A 75 -1.26 10.84 17.05
N VAL A 76 -0.01 11.31 17.02
CA VAL A 76 0.86 11.19 15.85
C VAL A 76 1.40 9.76 15.75
N PHE A 77 1.30 9.16 14.57
CA PHE A 77 1.83 7.83 14.29
C PHE A 77 2.57 7.80 12.95
N GLU A 78 3.43 6.79 12.78
CA GLU A 78 4.21 6.58 11.56
C GLU A 78 3.53 5.55 10.66
N ALA A 79 3.42 5.86 9.37
CA ALA A 79 3.01 4.94 8.32
C ALA A 79 4.20 4.75 7.37
N VAL A 80 4.74 3.53 7.32
CA VAL A 80 5.94 3.23 6.53
C VAL A 80 5.51 2.54 5.24
N VAL A 81 5.76 3.20 4.11
CA VAL A 81 5.53 2.63 2.78
C VAL A 81 6.87 2.11 2.24
N ARG A 82 6.93 0.82 1.91
CA ARG A 82 8.11 0.14 1.38
C ARG A 82 7.91 -0.17 -0.09
N ILE A 83 8.77 0.41 -0.93
CA ILE A 83 8.77 0.19 -2.38
C ILE A 83 10.09 -0.50 -2.75
N PRO A 84 10.14 -1.85 -2.72
CA PRO A 84 11.35 -2.57 -3.08
C PRO A 84 11.63 -2.45 -4.58
N TYR A 85 12.87 -2.09 -4.93
CA TYR A 85 13.36 -2.16 -6.29
C TYR A 85 14.82 -2.61 -6.31
N ASP A 86 15.26 -3.13 -7.45
CA ASP A 86 16.63 -3.59 -7.63
C ASP A 86 17.54 -2.40 -7.96
N MET A 87 18.45 -2.08 -7.04
CA MET A 87 19.43 -1.00 -7.19
C MET A 87 20.46 -1.25 -8.30
N GLN A 88 20.61 -2.50 -8.75
CA GLN A 88 21.54 -2.87 -9.82
C GLN A 88 20.93 -2.64 -11.22
N GLN A 89 19.62 -2.52 -11.31
CA GLN A 89 18.90 -2.32 -12.57
C GLN A 89 18.80 -0.82 -12.88
N LYS A 90 19.11 -0.45 -14.13
CA LYS A 90 18.97 0.91 -14.64
C LYS A 90 17.76 1.00 -15.55
N GLN A 91 17.00 2.09 -15.42
CA GLN A 91 15.89 2.40 -16.32
C GLN A 91 16.39 3.20 -17.53
N VAL A 92 15.76 2.99 -18.69
CA VAL A 92 15.99 3.79 -19.89
C VAL A 92 15.43 5.20 -19.69
N LEU A 93 16.26 6.23 -19.96
CA LEU A 93 15.87 7.64 -19.91
C LEU A 93 15.40 8.11 -21.29
N ALA A 94 14.46 9.07 -21.35
CA ALA A 94 13.98 9.61 -22.62
C ALA A 94 15.05 10.52 -23.27
N ASN A 95 15.50 10.18 -24.48
CA ASN A 95 16.22 11.05 -25.40
C ASN A 95 15.42 11.13 -26.70
N ALA A 96 15.16 12.34 -27.21
CA ALA A 96 14.29 12.55 -28.36
C ALA A 96 15.12 12.90 -29.61
N ASP A 97 15.09 12.03 -30.61
CA ASP A 97 15.47 12.34 -31.99
C ASP A 97 14.27 12.06 -32.90
N ALA A 98 13.85 13.08 -33.66
CA ALA A 98 12.69 13.02 -34.55
C ALA A 98 13.11 12.64 -35.97
N SER A 99 12.34 11.79 -36.65
CA SER A 99 12.38 11.69 -38.11
C SER A 99 11.00 11.44 -38.71
N ASP A 100 10.81 11.94 -39.93
CA ASP A 100 9.55 12.18 -40.63
C ASP A 100 9.55 11.41 -41.97
N GLY A 101 8.39 10.91 -42.42
CA GLY A 101 8.21 10.47 -43.81
C GLY A 101 7.42 9.17 -44.06
N ARG A 102 6.44 9.27 -44.99
CA ARG A 102 5.40 8.29 -45.35
C ARG A 102 5.89 6.98 -46.01
N GLN A 103 5.78 5.89 -45.26
CA GLN A 103 5.20 4.56 -45.59
C GLN A 103 4.43 4.13 -44.33
N VAL A 104 3.93 2.89 -44.15
CA VAL A 104 3.58 2.43 -42.78
C VAL A 104 4.90 2.23 -42.03
N VAL A 105 5.51 3.35 -41.67
CA VAL A 105 6.75 3.46 -40.91
C VAL A 105 6.31 3.56 -39.46
N ASP A 106 6.55 2.49 -38.72
CA ASP A 106 6.40 2.52 -37.27
C ASP A 106 7.70 3.08 -36.68
N ILE A 107 7.61 4.24 -36.02
CA ILE A 107 8.77 4.93 -35.46
C ILE A 107 8.97 4.43 -34.04
N ILE A 108 10.01 3.62 -33.84
CA ILE A 108 10.38 3.12 -32.53
C ILE A 108 11.36 4.11 -31.88
N PRO A 109 11.02 4.72 -30.73
CA PRO A 109 11.93 5.63 -30.03
C PRO A 109 13.15 4.86 -29.50
N PRO A 110 14.28 5.55 -29.25
CA PRO A 110 15.47 4.91 -28.69
C PRO A 110 15.19 4.33 -27.30
N GLY A 111 15.66 3.10 -27.05
CA GLY A 111 15.54 2.44 -25.75
C GLY A 111 15.24 0.94 -25.82
N PRO A 112 14.09 0.53 -26.39
CA PRO A 112 13.77 -0.88 -26.60
C PRO A 112 14.73 -1.55 -27.59
N GLU A 113 15.11 -2.80 -27.34
CA GLU A 113 15.97 -3.58 -28.24
C GLU A 113 15.11 -4.19 -29.35
N LEU A 114 15.53 -4.10 -30.62
CA LEU A 114 14.79 -4.67 -31.75
C LEU A 114 14.90 -6.20 -31.77
N LEU A 115 13.76 -6.88 -31.90
CA LEU A 115 13.69 -8.34 -31.96
C LEU A 115 13.60 -8.88 -33.40
N VAL A 116 13.23 -8.02 -34.35
CA VAL A 116 13.03 -8.38 -35.76
C VAL A 116 14.23 -7.96 -36.61
N SER A 117 14.57 -8.79 -37.60
CA SER A 117 15.61 -8.50 -38.58
C SER A 117 15.03 -8.04 -39.91
N GLU A 118 15.82 -7.33 -40.71
CA GLU A 118 15.41 -6.88 -42.05
C GLU A 118 14.98 -8.08 -42.92
N GLY A 119 13.74 -8.06 -43.43
CA GLY A 119 13.19 -9.09 -44.33
C GLY A 119 12.33 -10.18 -43.67
N GLU A 120 12.11 -10.12 -42.36
CA GLU A 120 11.21 -11.05 -41.65
C GLU A 120 9.73 -10.71 -41.87
N SER A 121 8.89 -11.72 -42.17
CA SER A 121 7.44 -11.52 -42.32
C SER A 121 6.76 -11.50 -40.95
N ILE A 122 6.30 -10.32 -40.53
CA ILE A 122 5.61 -10.12 -39.25
C ILE A 122 4.10 -10.37 -39.35
N LYS A 123 3.51 -10.86 -38.26
CA LYS A 123 2.05 -10.93 -38.10
C LYS A 123 1.50 -9.64 -37.48
N LEU A 124 0.21 -9.39 -37.67
CA LEU A 124 -0.49 -8.31 -36.96
C LEU A 124 -0.30 -8.51 -35.43
N ASP A 125 -0.03 -7.42 -34.71
CA ASP A 125 0.21 -7.37 -33.26
C ASP A 125 1.45 -8.11 -32.75
N GLN A 126 2.38 -8.51 -33.64
CA GLN A 126 3.67 -9.04 -33.24
C GLN A 126 4.55 -7.93 -32.64
N PRO A 127 5.12 -8.10 -31.43
CA PRO A 127 6.01 -7.10 -30.85
C PRO A 127 7.31 -7.01 -31.66
N LEU A 128 7.71 -5.79 -32.02
CA LEU A 128 8.94 -5.51 -32.78
C LEU A 128 10.15 -5.31 -31.87
N THR A 129 9.91 -5.03 -30.59
CA THR A 129 10.95 -4.71 -29.59
C THR A 129 10.80 -5.52 -28.31
N SER A 130 11.88 -5.60 -27.55
CA SER A 130 11.86 -6.04 -26.16
C SER A 130 11.18 -5.00 -25.26
N ASN A 131 10.80 -5.40 -24.04
CA ASN A 131 10.25 -4.50 -23.04
C ASN A 131 11.39 -3.98 -22.13
N PRO A 132 11.80 -2.70 -22.24
CA PRO A 132 12.86 -2.14 -21.40
C PRO A 132 12.39 -1.77 -19.98
N ASN A 133 11.10 -1.95 -19.65
CA ASN A 133 10.55 -1.57 -18.36
C ASN A 133 11.03 -2.52 -17.25
N VAL A 134 11.87 -1.99 -16.37
CA VAL A 134 12.35 -2.66 -15.15
C VAL A 134 11.60 -2.22 -13.89
N GLY A 135 10.75 -1.20 -14.00
CA GLY A 135 9.93 -0.65 -12.92
C GLY A 135 8.53 -1.25 -12.86
N GLY A 136 7.65 -0.58 -12.13
CA GLY A 136 6.25 -0.95 -12.01
C GLY A 136 5.56 -0.23 -10.87
N PHE A 137 4.25 -0.27 -10.88
CA PHE A 137 3.38 0.27 -9.85
C PHE A 137 2.86 -0.86 -8.98
N GLY A 138 2.78 -0.62 -7.68
CA GLY A 138 2.21 -1.55 -6.72
C GLY A 138 1.16 -0.86 -5.86
N GLN A 139 0.13 -1.63 -5.52
CA GLN A 139 -0.91 -1.20 -4.60
C GLN A 139 -0.90 -2.14 -3.40
N GLY A 140 -0.92 -1.57 -2.20
CA GLY A 140 -1.10 -2.28 -0.94
C GLY A 140 -2.20 -1.60 -0.13
N ASP A 141 -2.94 -2.39 0.64
CA ASP A 141 -3.96 -1.91 1.58
C ASP A 141 -3.49 -2.21 3.01
N ALA A 142 -3.80 -1.31 3.94
CA ALA A 142 -3.51 -1.49 5.35
C ALA A 142 -4.69 -0.99 6.20
N GLU A 143 -4.91 -1.64 7.33
CA GLU A 143 -6.00 -1.32 8.26
C GLU A 143 -5.43 -0.71 9.55
N ILE A 144 -6.15 0.27 10.09
CA ILE A 144 -5.81 0.92 11.34
C ILE A 144 -7.06 1.07 12.19
N VAL A 145 -6.96 0.71 13.47
CA VAL A 145 -8.08 0.84 14.41
C VAL A 145 -7.94 2.15 15.19
N LEU A 146 -8.88 3.07 14.98
CA LEU A 146 -9.01 4.24 15.85
C LEU A 146 -9.63 3.80 17.18
N GLN A 147 -8.80 3.72 18.22
CA GLN A 147 -9.16 3.09 19.49
C GLN A 147 -9.52 4.13 20.54
N ASP A 148 -10.69 3.95 21.15
CA ASP A 148 -11.13 4.76 22.29
C ASP A 148 -10.62 4.15 23.60
N THR A 149 -9.91 4.95 24.41
CA THR A 149 -9.40 4.58 25.73
C THR A 149 -10.50 4.04 26.65
N SER A 150 -11.71 4.58 26.59
CA SER A 150 -12.84 4.13 27.43
C SER A 150 -13.30 2.72 27.09
N ARG A 151 -13.22 2.30 25.81
CA ARG A 151 -13.54 0.92 25.41
C ARG A 151 -12.54 -0.08 25.99
N VAL A 152 -11.26 0.29 25.99
CA VAL A 152 -10.19 -0.54 26.56
C VAL A 152 -10.33 -0.64 28.09
N GLN A 153 -10.66 0.45 28.77
CA GLN A 153 -10.95 0.44 30.21
C GLN A 153 -12.17 -0.44 30.56
N GLY A 154 -13.23 -0.37 29.75
CA GLY A 154 -14.38 -1.27 29.88
C GLY A 154 -14.01 -2.75 29.69
N LEU A 155 -13.12 -3.06 28.75
CA LEU A 155 -12.60 -4.41 28.56
C LEU A 155 -11.84 -4.91 29.80
N PHE A 156 -10.99 -4.08 30.41
CA PHE A 156 -10.32 -4.45 31.67
C PHE A 156 -11.31 -4.65 32.82
N SER A 157 -12.41 -3.90 32.83
CA SER A 157 -13.50 -4.10 33.79
C SER A 157 -14.21 -5.45 33.59
N SER A 158 -14.05 -6.11 32.44
CA SER A 158 -14.57 -7.46 32.22
C SER A 158 -13.77 -8.56 32.93
N TRP A 159 -12.67 -8.24 33.62
CA TRP A 159 -11.94 -9.18 34.47
C TRP A 159 -12.80 -9.81 35.57
N HIS A 160 -13.91 -9.15 35.95
CA HIS A 160 -14.91 -9.73 36.86
C HIS A 160 -15.49 -11.06 36.36
N VAL A 161 -15.49 -11.32 35.06
CA VAL A 161 -15.89 -12.62 34.49
C VAL A 161 -14.95 -13.74 34.95
N ILE A 162 -13.65 -13.48 35.02
CA ILE A 162 -12.66 -14.46 35.51
C ILE A 162 -12.91 -14.75 36.99
N LEU A 163 -13.17 -13.72 37.79
CA LEU A 163 -13.53 -13.89 39.20
C LEU A 163 -14.79 -14.75 39.36
N ALA A 164 -15.84 -14.48 38.58
CA ALA A 164 -17.07 -15.27 38.59
C ALA A 164 -16.82 -16.74 38.20
N GLN A 165 -16.00 -17.00 37.17
CA GLN A 165 -15.62 -18.35 36.76
C GLN A 165 -14.90 -19.11 37.89
N ILE A 166 -13.96 -18.45 38.59
CA ILE A 166 -13.26 -19.05 39.75
C ILE A 166 -14.27 -19.43 40.84
N PHE A 167 -15.18 -18.52 41.21
CA PHE A 167 -16.18 -18.80 42.23
C PHE A 167 -17.12 -19.96 41.83
N LEU A 168 -17.53 -20.04 40.57
CA LEU A 168 -18.34 -21.16 40.08
C LEU A 168 -17.60 -22.50 40.19
N VAL A 169 -16.31 -22.54 39.84
CA VAL A 169 -15.48 -23.75 39.97
C VAL A 169 -15.29 -24.13 41.44
N LEU A 170 -14.98 -23.17 42.31
CA LEU A 170 -14.84 -23.40 43.75
C LEU A 170 -16.14 -23.90 44.37
N LYS A 171 -17.28 -23.31 44.00
CA LYS A 171 -18.59 -23.72 44.50
C LYS A 171 -18.96 -25.12 44.01
N LYS A 172 -18.65 -25.45 42.75
CA LYS A 172 -18.78 -26.82 42.23
C LYS A 172 -17.96 -27.81 43.04
N LYS A 173 -16.68 -27.51 43.30
CA LYS A 173 -15.78 -28.37 44.09
C LYS A 173 -16.26 -28.55 45.54
N GLN A 174 -16.84 -27.51 46.14
CA GLN A 174 -17.48 -27.59 47.45
C GLN A 174 -18.68 -28.54 47.43
N PHE A 175 -19.56 -28.43 46.42
CA PHE A 175 -20.74 -29.27 46.30
C PHE A 175 -20.39 -30.75 46.05
N GLU A 176 -19.41 -31.03 45.18
CA GLU A 176 -18.89 -32.38 44.94
C GLU A 176 -18.42 -33.07 46.25
N LYS A 177 -17.79 -32.31 47.18
CA LYS A 177 -17.39 -32.86 48.49
C LYS A 177 -18.57 -33.23 49.38
N VAL A 178 -19.64 -32.44 49.34
CA VAL A 178 -20.86 -32.71 50.13
C VAL A 178 -21.58 -33.94 49.59
N GLN A 179 -21.76 -34.05 48.27
CA GLN A 179 -22.39 -35.23 47.65
C GLN A 179 -21.65 -36.52 47.98
N LEU A 180 -20.31 -36.50 47.99
CA LEU A 180 -19.50 -37.65 48.41
C LEU A 180 -19.74 -38.04 49.88
N SER A 181 -20.02 -37.07 50.76
CA SER A 181 -20.32 -37.35 52.17
C SER A 181 -21.74 -37.87 52.40
N GLU A 182 -22.71 -37.43 51.59
CA GLU A 182 -24.12 -37.84 51.70
C GLU A 182 -24.44 -39.09 50.86
N MET A 183 -23.51 -39.56 50.00
CA MET A 183 -23.67 -40.68 49.06
C MET A 183 -24.93 -40.59 48.18
N ASN A 184 -25.45 -39.38 47.98
CA ASN A 184 -26.64 -39.10 47.20
C ASN A 184 -26.27 -38.11 46.09
N PHE A 185 -26.45 -38.55 44.85
CA PHE A 185 -25.94 -37.88 43.65
C PHE A 185 -27.02 -37.03 42.97
#